data_AF-A0A958LUI2-F1
#
_entry.id   AF-A0A958LUI2-F1
#
_cell.length_a   1.000
_cell.length_b   1.000
_cell.length_c   1.000
_cell.angle_alpha   90.00
_cell.angle_beta   90.00
_cell.angle_gamma   90.00
#
_symmetry.space_group_name_H-M   'P 1'
#
loop_
_entity.id
_entity.type
_entity.pdbx_description
1 polymer ?
#
loop_
_entity_poly.entity_id
_entity_poly.type
_entity_poly.pdbx_seq_one_letter_code
_entity_poly.pdbx_strand_id
1 'polypeptide(L)'
;MDLTLGQGGYHFGVLIRGLMNLETKDAIIGPSKVVDHFINAMGGVKVKDVGYNIERFPVFSRDAMIRVEIANSDHVPGLEVMAVPRVGLNIGCPKPEVDNKFHFIMKLYRFVSEMGLVSAKRHLCFLSRYLQTGSAEVAQTELGIRSAEASKYLSCYEQGKSMVADSFIGKKL
;
A
#
# COMPACT_ATOMS: atom_id res chain seq x y z
N MET A 1 4.65 6.83 7.89
CA MET A 1 5.11 8.06 7.24
C MET A 1 4.18 8.36 6.07
N ASP A 2 3.69 9.58 6.02
CA ASP A 2 2.78 10.10 5.01
C ASP A 2 3.36 11.37 4.38
N LEU A 3 3.14 11.52 3.08
CA LEU A 3 3.37 12.75 2.36
C LEU A 3 2.04 13.48 2.27
N THR A 4 1.94 14.63 2.92
CA THR A 4 0.76 15.50 2.79
C THR A 4 1.05 16.56 1.74
N LEU A 5 0.19 16.61 0.73
CA LEU A 5 0.30 17.50 -0.42
C LEU A 5 -0.98 18.31 -0.52
N GLY A 6 -0.87 19.58 -0.92
CA GLY A 6 -2.05 20.41 -1.13
C GLY A 6 -1.75 21.71 -1.85
N GLN A 7 -2.74 22.19 -2.59
CA GLN A 7 -2.70 23.46 -3.30
C GLN A 7 -4.14 24.00 -3.42
N GLY A 8 -4.34 25.29 -3.13
CA GLY A 8 -5.62 25.97 -3.39
C GLY A 8 -6.84 25.35 -2.70
N GLY A 9 -6.71 24.89 -1.46
CA GLY A 9 -7.80 24.28 -0.68
C GLY A 9 -8.03 22.79 -0.94
N TYR A 10 -7.28 22.17 -1.86
CA TYR A 10 -7.27 20.72 -2.04
C TYR A 10 -6.12 20.13 -1.24
N HIS A 11 -6.39 19.02 -0.56
CA HIS A 11 -5.41 18.31 0.25
C HIS A 11 -5.53 16.81 0.01
N PHE A 12 -4.39 16.12 -0.11
CA PHE A 12 -4.34 14.67 -0.16
C PHE A 12 -3.07 14.15 0.54
N GLY A 13 -3.14 12.89 0.96
CA GLY A 13 -2.06 12.21 1.64
C GLY A 13 -1.63 10.96 0.89
N VAL A 14 -0.32 10.74 0.79
CA VAL A 14 0.27 9.50 0.27
C VAL A 14 0.96 8.78 1.42
N LEU A 15 0.41 7.64 1.84
CA LEU A 15 1.02 6.81 2.87
C LEU A 15 2.18 5.99 2.26
N ILE A 16 3.41 6.24 2.73
CA ILE A 16 4.57 5.43 2.35
C ILE A 16 4.54 4.14 3.16
N ARG A 17 4.31 3.03 2.46
CA ARG A 17 4.16 1.70 3.06
C ARG A 17 5.38 0.81 2.89
N GLY A 18 6.29 1.17 2.01
CA GLY A 18 7.54 0.47 1.83
C GLY A 18 8.51 1.30 1.02
N LEU A 19 9.78 0.92 1.13
CA LEU A 19 10.90 1.50 0.41
C LEU A 19 11.73 0.36 -0.15
N MET A 20 12.38 0.59 -1.29
CA MET A 20 13.34 -0.32 -1.88
C MET A 20 14.61 0.44 -2.19
N ASN A 21 15.75 -0.10 -1.78
CA ASN A 21 17.04 0.36 -2.26
C ASN A 21 17.21 -0.11 -3.70
N LEU A 22 17.39 0.83 -4.64
CA LEU A 22 17.46 0.50 -6.06
C LEU A 22 18.74 -0.26 -6.44
N GLU A 23 19.83 -0.07 -5.67
CA GLU A 23 21.13 -0.70 -5.87
C GLU A 23 21.15 -2.12 -5.29
N THR A 24 20.79 -2.27 -4.00
CA THR A 24 20.89 -3.58 -3.31
C THR A 24 19.64 -4.44 -3.47
N LYS A 25 18.52 -3.85 -3.93
CA LYS A 25 17.18 -4.46 -3.96
C LYS A 25 16.60 -4.82 -2.59
N ASP A 26 17.26 -4.41 -1.50
CA ASP A 26 16.71 -4.58 -0.16
C ASP A 26 15.44 -3.73 -0.01
N ALA A 27 14.40 -4.34 0.56
CA ALA A 27 13.12 -3.67 0.77
C ALA A 27 12.71 -3.62 2.25
N ILE A 28 12.16 -2.48 2.63
CA ILE A 28 11.53 -2.27 3.93
C ILE A 28 10.02 -2.25 3.70
N ILE A 29 9.32 -3.24 4.23
CA ILE A 29 7.86 -3.38 4.02
C ILE A 29 7.11 -3.18 5.33
N GLY A 30 6.31 -2.11 5.36
CA GLY A 30 5.46 -1.72 6.47
C GLY A 30 5.63 -0.24 6.82
N PRO A 31 4.54 0.54 6.97
CA PRO A 31 4.65 1.98 7.22
C PRO A 31 5.40 2.32 8.51
N SER A 32 5.27 1.50 9.57
CA SER A 32 6.02 1.68 10.81
C SER A 32 7.50 1.33 10.63
N LYS A 33 7.81 0.22 9.94
CA LYS A 33 9.20 -0.19 9.68
C LYS A 33 9.96 0.85 8.85
N VAL A 34 9.27 1.52 7.92
CA VAL A 34 9.84 2.63 7.15
C VAL A 34 10.23 3.79 8.08
N VAL A 35 9.36 4.14 9.04
CA VAL A 35 9.66 5.19 10.04
C VAL A 35 10.85 4.79 10.91
N ASP A 36 10.85 3.55 11.43
CA ASP A 36 11.94 3.02 12.25
C ASP A 36 13.28 3.04 11.50
N HIS A 37 13.26 2.68 10.21
CA HIS A 37 14.45 2.73 9.36
C HIS A 37 15.03 4.13 9.26
N PHE A 38 14.22 5.16 9.01
CA PHE A 38 14.70 6.55 8.97
C PHE A 38 15.26 6.99 10.31
N ILE A 39 14.55 6.71 11.41
CA ILE A 39 15.00 7.06 12.77
C ILE A 39 16.36 6.47 13.08
N ASN A 40 16.55 5.19 12.74
CA ASN A 40 17.82 4.50 12.94
C ASN A 40 18.93 5.10 12.05
N ALA A 41 18.63 5.39 10.79
CA ALA A 41 19.58 6.01 9.85
C ALA A 41 20.02 7.42 10.29
N MET A 42 19.17 8.14 11.02
CA MET A 42 19.46 9.46 11.58
C MET A 42 20.18 9.42 12.93
N GLY A 43 20.71 8.25 13.34
CA GLY A 43 21.48 8.12 14.59
C GLY A 43 20.62 8.02 15.85
N GLY A 44 19.40 7.53 15.75
CA GLY A 44 18.55 7.27 16.93
C GLY A 44 17.84 8.51 17.49
N VAL A 45 17.65 9.54 16.66
CA VAL A 45 16.77 10.69 16.99
C VAL A 45 15.38 10.20 17.39
N LYS A 46 14.72 10.86 18.34
CA LYS A 46 13.38 10.42 18.74
C LYS A 46 12.38 10.79 17.65
N VAL A 47 11.30 10.03 17.53
CA VAL A 47 10.19 10.30 16.59
C VAL A 47 9.73 11.77 16.65
N LYS A 48 9.66 12.33 17.86
CA LYS A 48 9.27 13.73 18.09
C LYS A 48 10.21 14.74 17.41
N ASP A 49 11.51 14.45 17.37
CA ASP A 49 12.53 15.35 16.81
C ASP A 49 12.43 15.36 15.29
N VAL A 50 12.11 14.21 14.70
CA VAL A 50 11.77 14.07 13.27
C VAL A 50 10.50 14.84 12.95
N GLY A 51 9.47 14.75 13.81
CA GLY A 51 8.22 15.50 13.68
C GLY A 51 8.45 17.01 13.59
N TYR A 52 9.26 17.57 14.50
CA TYR A 52 9.61 19.01 14.46
C TYR A 52 10.30 19.43 13.16
N ASN A 53 11.15 18.58 12.58
CA ASN A 53 11.80 18.89 11.31
C ASN A 53 10.80 18.90 10.14
N ILE A 54 9.91 17.89 10.08
CA ILE A 54 8.89 17.75 9.04
C ILE A 54 7.91 18.93 9.05
N GLU A 55 7.55 19.46 10.22
CA GLU A 55 6.69 20.64 10.34
C GLU A 55 7.37 21.93 9.85
N ARG A 56 8.70 22.00 9.96
CA ARG A 56 9.47 23.21 9.66
C ARG A 56 9.83 23.34 8.18
N PHE A 57 10.02 22.23 7.48
CA PHE A 57 10.51 22.23 6.10
C PHE A 57 9.58 21.46 5.17
N PRO A 58 9.22 22.02 4.00
CA PRO A 58 8.55 21.26 2.94
C PRO A 58 9.38 20.03 2.55
N VAL A 59 8.71 18.92 2.21
CA VAL A 59 9.39 17.65 1.87
C VAL A 59 10.30 17.73 0.64
N PHE A 60 10.15 18.76 -0.19
CA PHE A 60 11.04 19.01 -1.35
C PHE A 60 12.20 19.96 -1.02
N SER A 61 12.29 20.46 0.22
CA SER A 61 13.37 21.33 0.65
C SER A 61 14.70 20.57 0.75
N ARG A 62 15.80 21.24 0.38
CA ARG A 62 17.16 20.70 0.58
C ARG A 62 17.55 20.65 2.06
N ASP A 63 16.92 21.48 2.89
CA ASP A 63 17.18 21.57 4.33
C ASP A 63 16.35 20.57 5.15
N ALA A 64 15.41 19.85 4.51
CA ALA A 64 14.64 18.82 5.18
C ALA A 64 15.51 17.59 5.49
N MET A 65 15.38 17.04 6.70
CA MET A 65 16.09 15.82 7.10
C MET A 65 15.65 14.60 6.28
N ILE A 66 14.37 14.57 5.91
CA ILE A 66 13.79 13.60 4.98
C ILE A 66 13.23 14.41 3.83
N ARG A 67 13.74 14.16 2.63
CA ARG A 67 13.28 14.83 1.41
C ARG A 67 12.85 13.83 0.34
N VAL A 68 11.95 14.28 -0.52
CA VAL A 68 11.55 13.57 -1.72
C VAL A 68 12.21 14.24 -2.90
N GLU A 69 12.92 13.46 -3.69
CA GLU A 69 13.45 13.88 -4.99
C GLU A 69 12.68 13.15 -6.08
N ILE A 70 12.25 13.90 -7.09
CA ILE A 70 11.70 13.31 -8.31
C ILE A 70 12.91 12.88 -9.12
N ALA A 71 13.06 11.58 -9.35
CA ALA A 71 14.10 11.06 -10.21
C ALA A 71 13.92 11.61 -11.63
N ASN A 72 15.02 12.01 -12.28
CA ASN A 72 15.00 12.57 -13.65
C ASN A 72 14.57 11.55 -14.73
N SER A 73 14.37 10.29 -14.36
CA SER A 73 13.83 9.26 -15.22
C SER A 73 12.39 8.96 -14.82
N ASP A 74 11.45 9.17 -15.75
CA ASP A 74 10.03 8.79 -15.59
C ASP A 74 9.83 7.29 -15.34
N HIS A 75 10.88 6.50 -15.53
CA HIS A 75 10.85 5.05 -15.42
C HIS A 75 12.16 4.51 -14.83
N VAL A 76 12.05 3.69 -13.79
CA VAL A 76 13.10 2.73 -13.42
C VAL A 76 12.91 1.54 -14.36
N PRO A 77 13.80 1.29 -15.34
CA PRO A 77 13.61 0.24 -16.32
C PRO A 77 13.30 -1.12 -15.69
N GLY A 78 12.20 -1.74 -16.13
CA GLY A 78 11.78 -3.07 -15.65
C GLY A 78 10.99 -3.07 -14.33
N LEU A 79 10.72 -1.90 -13.73
CA LEU A 79 9.90 -1.81 -12.52
C LEU A 79 8.41 -1.67 -12.89
N GLU A 80 7.67 -2.79 -12.90
CA GLU A 80 6.21 -2.78 -13.02
C GLU A 80 5.58 -2.24 -11.73
N VAL A 81 4.67 -1.27 -11.81
CA VAL A 81 3.92 -0.77 -10.65
C VAL A 81 2.46 -1.20 -10.76
N MET A 82 2.01 -2.02 -9.83
CA MET A 82 0.64 -2.49 -9.76
C MET A 82 -0.21 -1.67 -8.79
N ALA A 83 -1.39 -1.27 -9.25
CA ALA A 83 -2.43 -0.71 -8.41
C ALA A 83 -3.28 -1.84 -7.79
N VAL A 84 -3.39 -1.85 -6.46
CA VAL A 84 -4.14 -2.85 -5.67
C VAL A 84 -5.04 -2.15 -4.63
N PRO A 85 -6.06 -2.82 -4.09
CA PRO A 85 -6.88 -2.26 -3.02
C PRO A 85 -6.07 -1.90 -1.78
N ARG A 86 -6.53 -0.89 -1.04
CA ARG A 86 -5.89 -0.45 0.20
C ARG A 86 -5.98 -1.52 1.29
N VAL A 87 -4.95 -1.56 2.12
CA VAL A 87 -4.97 -2.31 3.38
C VAL A 87 -5.50 -1.41 4.50
N GLY A 88 -6.30 -1.99 5.40
CA GLY A 88 -6.81 -1.30 6.58
C GLY A 88 -8.18 -0.65 6.40
N LEU A 89 -8.79 -0.78 5.21
CA LEU A 89 -10.21 -0.48 5.00
C LEU A 89 -10.98 -1.80 5.02
N ASN A 90 -12.09 -1.84 5.76
CA ASN A 90 -12.97 -3.00 5.81
C ASN A 90 -14.43 -2.56 5.95
N ILE A 91 -15.35 -3.45 5.60
CA ILE A 91 -16.80 -3.28 5.75
C ILE A 91 -17.33 -3.81 7.09
N GLY A 92 -16.45 -4.19 8.02
CA GLY A 92 -16.80 -4.75 9.32
C GLY A 92 -17.30 -3.72 10.34
N CYS A 93 -17.52 -2.47 9.93
CA CYS A 93 -18.12 -1.43 10.76
C CYS A 93 -19.64 -1.28 10.48
N PRO A 94 -20.41 -0.58 11.32
CA PRO A 94 -21.83 -0.33 11.10
C PRO A 94 -22.11 0.38 9.77
N LYS A 95 -23.31 0.19 9.20
CA LYS A 95 -23.71 0.72 7.89
C LYS A 95 -23.44 2.22 7.68
N PRO A 96 -23.73 3.13 8.64
CA PRO A 96 -23.45 4.56 8.48
C PRO A 96 -21.96 4.88 8.28
N GLU A 97 -21.06 4.07 8.86
CA GLU A 97 -19.62 4.22 8.64
C GLU A 97 -19.17 3.61 7.32
N VAL A 98 -19.80 2.50 6.91
CA VAL A 98 -19.50 1.83 5.64
C VAL A 98 -19.87 2.72 4.47
N ASP A 99 -21.03 3.36 4.48
CA ASP A 99 -21.48 4.21 3.36
C ASP A 99 -20.47 5.33 3.04
N ASN A 100 -19.90 5.94 4.09
CA ASN A 100 -18.86 6.96 3.97
C ASN A 100 -17.50 6.42 3.46
N LYS A 101 -17.23 5.13 3.68
CA LYS A 101 -15.96 4.48 3.32
C LYS A 101 -16.06 3.65 2.04
N PHE A 102 -17.27 3.33 1.58
CA PHE A 102 -17.53 2.32 0.54
C PHE A 102 -16.79 2.66 -0.75
N HIS A 103 -16.83 3.94 -1.13
CA HIS A 103 -16.15 4.45 -2.30
C HIS A 103 -14.61 4.42 -2.22
N PHE A 104 -14.02 4.14 -1.05
CA PHE A 104 -12.58 3.98 -0.87
C PHE A 104 -12.12 2.53 -0.76
N ILE A 105 -12.99 1.61 -0.32
CA ILE A 105 -12.64 0.22 0.02
C ILE A 105 -12.07 -0.52 -1.20
N MET A 106 -12.71 -0.35 -2.36
CA MET A 106 -12.33 -1.04 -3.59
C MET A 106 -11.47 -0.20 -4.54
N LYS A 107 -11.17 1.05 -4.20
CA LYS A 107 -10.29 1.86 -5.03
C LYS A 107 -8.85 1.38 -4.94
N LEU A 108 -8.18 1.30 -6.09
CA LEU A 108 -6.80 0.85 -6.23
C LEU A 108 -5.79 1.93 -5.82
N TYR A 109 -5.86 2.37 -4.56
CA TYR A 109 -5.00 3.42 -4.01
C TYR A 109 -3.74 2.90 -3.30
N ARG A 110 -3.37 1.64 -3.54
CA ARG A 110 -2.10 1.09 -3.09
C ARG A 110 -1.28 0.71 -4.31
N PHE A 111 -0.09 1.29 -4.43
CA PHE A 111 0.82 1.02 -5.53
C PHE A 111 1.98 0.16 -5.01
N VAL A 112 2.27 -0.94 -5.70
CA VAL A 112 3.28 -1.93 -5.31
C VAL A 112 4.11 -2.30 -6.53
N SER A 113 5.42 -2.21 -6.42
CA SER A 113 6.33 -2.70 -7.45
C SER A 113 6.81 -4.14 -7.21
N GLU A 114 7.04 -4.50 -5.95
CA GLU A 114 7.55 -5.82 -5.56
C GLU A 114 6.47 -6.63 -4.84
N MET A 115 5.62 -7.32 -5.61
CA MET A 115 4.48 -8.05 -5.04
C MET A 115 4.89 -9.22 -4.13
N GLY A 116 5.96 -9.93 -4.47
CA GLY A 116 6.46 -11.04 -3.66
C GLY A 116 6.86 -10.63 -2.24
N LEU A 117 7.20 -9.36 -2.04
CA LEU A 117 7.60 -8.81 -0.73
C LEU A 117 6.39 -8.35 0.11
N VAL A 118 5.19 -8.31 -0.47
CA VAL A 118 3.98 -7.98 0.27
C VAL A 118 3.56 -9.14 1.14
N SER A 119 3.62 -8.97 2.46
CA SER A 119 3.08 -9.93 3.43
C SER A 119 1.64 -9.62 3.85
N ALA A 120 1.30 -8.34 3.99
CA ALA A 120 -0.01 -7.91 4.48
C ALA A 120 -1.08 -7.97 3.38
N LYS A 121 -2.19 -8.67 3.67
CA LYS A 121 -3.36 -8.83 2.80
C LYS A 121 -2.99 -9.29 1.37
N ARG A 122 -2.12 -10.31 1.28
CA ARG A 122 -1.66 -10.91 0.01
C ARG A 122 -2.77 -11.29 -0.95
N HIS A 123 -3.92 -11.74 -0.44
CA HIS A 123 -5.10 -12.02 -1.27
C HIS A 123 -5.53 -10.83 -2.13
N LEU A 124 -5.40 -9.59 -1.65
CA LEU A 124 -5.76 -8.41 -2.45
C LEU A 124 -4.81 -8.24 -3.64
N CYS A 125 -3.50 -8.41 -3.41
CA CYS A 125 -2.52 -8.36 -4.49
C CYS A 125 -2.71 -9.53 -5.48
N PHE A 126 -2.95 -10.73 -4.97
CA PHE A 126 -3.25 -11.90 -5.80
C PHE A 126 -4.47 -11.66 -6.69
N LEU A 127 -5.59 -11.22 -6.10
CA LEU A 127 -6.83 -10.96 -6.84
C LEU A 127 -6.65 -9.81 -7.86
N SER A 128 -5.94 -8.74 -7.51
CA SER A 128 -5.61 -7.68 -8.47
C SER A 128 -4.84 -8.20 -9.66
N ARG A 129 -3.79 -9.01 -9.44
CA ARG A 129 -3.01 -9.57 -10.55
C ARG A 129 -3.81 -10.58 -11.36
N TYR A 130 -4.57 -11.46 -10.70
CA TYR A 130 -5.46 -12.40 -11.36
C TYR A 130 -6.48 -11.69 -12.27
N LEU A 131 -7.10 -10.60 -11.79
CA LEU A 131 -8.07 -9.84 -12.59
C LEU A 131 -7.43 -9.08 -13.76
N GLN A 132 -6.13 -8.76 -13.69
CA GLN A 132 -5.39 -8.14 -14.77
C GLN A 132 -4.93 -9.15 -15.83
N THR A 133 -4.48 -10.34 -15.42
CA THR A 133 -3.88 -11.34 -16.33
C THR A 133 -4.86 -12.42 -16.77
N GLY A 134 -5.97 -12.60 -16.06
CA GLY A 134 -6.87 -13.75 -16.23
C GLY A 134 -6.26 -15.09 -15.79
N SER A 135 -5.04 -15.10 -15.25
CA SER A 135 -4.32 -16.34 -14.90
C SER A 135 -3.94 -16.38 -13.42
N ALA A 136 -4.54 -17.34 -12.70
CA ALA A 136 -4.22 -17.62 -11.31
C ALA A 136 -2.79 -18.16 -11.15
N GLU A 137 -2.27 -18.86 -12.16
CA GLU A 137 -0.90 -19.39 -12.17
C GLU A 137 0.15 -18.28 -12.26
N VAL A 138 -0.10 -17.27 -13.12
CA VAL A 138 0.76 -16.09 -13.22
C VAL A 138 0.77 -15.33 -11.89
N ALA A 139 -0.40 -15.03 -11.34
CA ALA A 139 -0.52 -14.37 -10.04
C ALA A 139 0.13 -15.21 -8.91
N GLN A 140 -0.04 -16.53 -8.93
CA GLN A 140 0.58 -17.42 -7.95
C GLN A 140 2.11 -17.30 -7.99
N THR A 141 2.68 -17.41 -9.18
CA THR A 141 4.12 -17.45 -9.42
C THR A 141 4.77 -16.13 -9.02
N GLU A 142 4.25 -15.01 -9.50
CA GLU A 142 4.80 -13.68 -9.23
C GLU A 142 4.67 -13.27 -7.75
N LEU A 143 3.59 -13.67 -7.09
CA LEU A 143 3.43 -13.41 -5.66
C LEU A 143 4.17 -14.41 -4.78
N GLY A 144 4.65 -15.55 -5.29
CA GLY A 144 5.26 -16.61 -4.49
C GLY A 144 4.30 -17.18 -3.44
N ILE A 145 3.03 -17.41 -3.81
CA ILE A 145 2.02 -18.01 -2.91
C ILE A 145 1.87 -19.51 -3.21
N ARG A 146 1.45 -20.28 -2.20
CA ARG A 146 1.22 -21.73 -2.37
C ARG A 146 -0.08 -21.97 -3.15
N SER A 147 -0.14 -23.01 -3.97
CA SER A 147 -1.35 -23.33 -4.76
C SER A 147 -2.61 -23.45 -3.89
N ALA A 148 -2.54 -24.11 -2.73
CA ALA A 148 -3.67 -24.21 -1.82
C ALA A 148 -4.18 -22.83 -1.32
N GLU A 149 -3.27 -21.88 -1.10
CA GLU A 149 -3.62 -20.52 -0.70
C GLU A 149 -4.26 -19.75 -1.86
N ALA A 150 -3.70 -19.87 -3.07
CA ALA A 150 -4.25 -19.29 -4.29
C ALA A 150 -5.68 -19.81 -4.58
N SER A 151 -5.88 -21.13 -4.49
CA SER A 151 -7.18 -21.77 -4.67
C SER A 151 -8.20 -21.29 -3.65
N LYS A 152 -7.79 -21.11 -2.39
CA LYS A 152 -8.66 -20.53 -1.35
C LYS A 152 -9.08 -19.11 -1.70
N TYR A 153 -8.14 -18.25 -2.10
CA TYR A 153 -8.45 -16.87 -2.47
C TYR A 153 -9.41 -16.79 -3.65
N LEU A 154 -9.17 -17.59 -4.69
CA LEU A 154 -10.06 -17.64 -5.84
C LEU A 154 -11.44 -18.15 -5.47
N SER A 155 -11.52 -19.22 -4.68
CA SER A 155 -12.82 -19.76 -4.21
C SER A 155 -13.62 -18.74 -3.41
N CYS A 156 -12.98 -18.02 -2.48
CA CYS A 156 -13.64 -16.95 -1.72
C CYS A 156 -14.11 -15.81 -2.63
N TYR A 157 -13.31 -15.42 -3.63
CA TYR A 157 -13.70 -14.40 -4.61
C TYR A 157 -14.91 -14.84 -5.44
N GLU A 158 -14.89 -16.06 -5.97
CA GLU A 158 -15.96 -16.63 -6.77
C GLU A 158 -17.29 -16.73 -6.00
N GLN A 159 -17.24 -17.18 -4.75
CA GLN A 159 -18.40 -17.19 -3.87
C GLN A 159 -18.92 -15.77 -3.62
N GLY A 160 -18.02 -14.84 -3.32
CA GLY A 160 -18.36 -13.45 -3.02
C GLY A 160 -19.04 -12.70 -4.17
N LYS A 161 -18.73 -13.01 -5.44
CA LYS A 161 -19.38 -12.39 -6.61
C LYS A 161 -20.90 -12.57 -6.65
N SER A 162 -21.40 -13.66 -6.05
CA SER A 162 -22.84 -13.97 -6.01
C SER A 162 -23.57 -13.37 -4.81
N MET A 163 -22.83 -12.73 -3.90
CA MET A 163 -23.37 -12.22 -2.64
C MET A 163 -23.65 -10.72 -2.71
N VAL A 164 -24.68 -10.26 -2.00
CA VAL A 164 -24.95 -8.83 -1.85
C VAL A 164 -23.96 -8.18 -0.88
N ALA A 165 -23.45 -6.99 -1.21
CA ALA A 165 -22.44 -6.29 -0.39
C ALA A 165 -22.91 -6.08 1.07
N ASP A 166 -24.19 -5.77 1.26
CA ASP A 166 -24.82 -5.61 2.58
C ASP A 166 -24.69 -6.85 3.48
N SER A 167 -24.55 -8.04 2.89
CA SER A 167 -24.40 -9.28 3.66
C SER A 167 -23.08 -9.36 4.45
N PHE A 168 -22.12 -8.48 4.16
CA PHE A 168 -20.81 -8.41 4.80
C PHE A 168 -20.66 -7.22 5.76
N ILE A 169 -21.60 -6.27 5.75
CA ILE A 169 -21.55 -5.08 6.60
C ILE A 169 -21.63 -5.48 8.08
N GLY A 170 -20.72 -4.92 8.90
CA GLY A 170 -20.66 -5.21 10.34
C GLY A 170 -20.13 -6.60 10.68
N LYS A 171 -19.71 -7.39 9.69
CA LYS A 171 -19.13 -8.72 9.91
C LYS A 171 -17.61 -8.66 9.87
N LYS A 172 -16.97 -9.42 10.77
CA LYS A 172 -15.52 -9.63 10.75
C LYS A 172 -15.21 -10.62 9.64
N LEU A 173 -14.52 -10.16 8.60
CA LEU A 173 -14.05 -10.96 7.45
C LEU A 173 -12.61 -11.42 7.64
#